data_AF-A0A2R6Y3M6-F1
#
_entry.id   AF-A0A2R6Y3M6-F1
#
_cell.length_a   1.000
_cell.length_b   1.000
_cell.length_c   1.000
_cell.angle_alpha   90.00
_cell.angle_beta   90.00
_cell.angle_gamma   90.00
#
_symmetry.space_group_name_H-M   'P 1'
#
loop_
_entity.id
_entity.type
_entity.pdbx_description
1 polymer ?
#
loop_
_entity_poly.entity_id
_entity_poly.type
_entity_poly.pdbx_seq_one_letter_code
_entity_poly.pdbx_strand_id
1 'polypeptide(L)'
;MIDLTMRLISDYGAIGGKTVFKPSDQEGRKNKLHHSDFGLVELKEDSGVERVSKEELTDYIKSDKWRKGNFDDYWASLKNFWFVENHYLARKDDKDSSFNRVIGRQEPKNKAKSLIREIKGSKWLSGKERESKKVFSFKKPSRTYGFIKRGVIEFDDMQKRLMDVWASESFSKDDFKKGEEIIEEIFKK
;
A
#
# COMPACT_ATOMS: atom_id res chain seq x y z
N MET A 1 11.40 7.33 -18.70
CA MET A 1 11.12 6.06 -17.98
C MET A 1 11.54 6.09 -16.53
N ILE A 2 12.81 6.44 -16.23
CA ILE A 2 13.29 6.48 -14.84
C ILE A 2 12.61 7.56 -14.01
N ASP A 3 12.44 8.77 -14.56
CA ASP A 3 11.71 9.87 -13.93
C ASP A 3 10.30 9.44 -13.46
N LEU A 4 9.46 8.94 -14.37
CA LEU A 4 8.12 8.42 -14.05
C LEU A 4 8.15 7.34 -12.95
N THR A 5 9.14 6.45 -12.99
CA THR A 5 9.29 5.39 -11.99
C THR A 5 9.62 5.98 -10.62
N MET A 6 10.53 6.95 -10.57
CA MET A 6 10.94 7.61 -9.34
C MET A 6 9.80 8.45 -8.74
N ARG A 7 9.02 9.14 -9.57
CA ARG A 7 7.81 9.87 -9.14
C ARG A 7 6.75 8.92 -8.59
N LEU A 8 6.52 7.77 -9.23
CA LEU A 8 5.56 6.77 -8.76
C LEU A 8 5.94 6.25 -7.37
N ILE A 9 7.22 5.95 -7.19
CA ILE A 9 7.76 5.47 -5.93
C ILE A 9 7.70 6.57 -4.86
N SER A 10 8.18 7.77 -5.16
CA SER A 10 8.23 8.90 -4.22
C SER A 10 6.85 9.29 -3.71
N ASP A 11 5.86 9.34 -4.60
CA ASP A 11 4.55 9.87 -4.27
C ASP A 11 3.61 8.79 -3.71
N TYR A 12 3.64 7.58 -4.28
CA TYR A 12 2.62 6.57 -4.02
C TYR A 12 3.16 5.26 -3.44
N GLY A 13 4.47 5.02 -3.46
CA GLY A 13 5.08 3.72 -3.12
C GLY A 13 6.21 3.77 -2.10
N ALA A 14 6.89 2.64 -1.98
CA ALA A 14 8.16 2.52 -1.27
C ALA A 14 9.08 1.56 -2.03
N ILE A 15 10.39 1.70 -1.82
CA ILE A 15 11.41 0.82 -2.40
C ILE A 15 11.75 -0.30 -1.42
N GLY A 16 11.80 -1.54 -1.93
CA GLY A 16 12.47 -2.67 -1.28
C GLY A 16 11.56 -3.71 -0.62
N GLY A 17 12.00 -4.98 -0.68
CA GLY A 17 11.26 -6.15 -0.21
C GLY A 17 11.52 -6.57 1.25
N LYS A 18 12.54 -6.00 1.92
CA LYS A 18 12.81 -6.23 3.35
C LYS A 18 11.91 -5.33 4.21
N THR A 19 10.61 -5.65 4.15
CA THR A 19 9.62 -5.44 5.21
C THR A 19 9.62 -4.09 5.92
N VAL A 20 8.80 -3.16 5.45
CA VAL A 20 8.34 -2.00 6.22
C VAL A 20 7.79 -2.47 7.56
N PHE A 21 8.43 -2.10 8.67
CA PHE A 21 7.93 -2.44 9.98
C PHE A 21 6.54 -1.85 10.20
N LYS A 22 5.69 -2.51 11.00
CA LYS A 22 4.37 -1.95 11.29
C LYS A 22 4.54 -0.76 12.24
N PRO A 23 3.97 0.41 11.93
CA PRO A 23 3.95 1.52 12.88
C PRO A 23 3.30 1.11 14.21
N SER A 24 3.73 1.74 15.29
CA SER A 24 3.12 1.59 16.60
C SER A 24 3.04 2.93 17.31
N ASP A 25 1.89 3.18 17.93
CA ASP A 25 1.65 4.33 18.82
C ASP A 25 1.64 3.92 20.29
N GLN A 26 1.89 2.63 20.56
CA GLN A 26 1.99 2.10 21.92
C GLN A 26 3.13 2.78 22.67
N GLU A 27 2.82 3.26 23.88
CA GLU A 27 3.79 3.93 24.74
C GLU A 27 5.00 3.03 25.02
N GLY A 28 6.20 3.63 25.02
CA GLY A 28 7.47 2.89 25.12
C GLY A 28 7.87 2.08 23.87
N ARG A 29 7.00 1.94 22.85
CA ARG A 29 7.31 1.24 21.58
C ARG A 29 7.39 2.14 20.37
N LYS A 30 6.66 3.26 20.36
CA LYS A 30 6.53 4.17 19.19
C LYS A 30 7.84 4.66 18.57
N ASN A 31 8.94 4.68 19.34
CA ASN A 31 10.26 5.15 18.89
C ASN A 31 11.28 4.00 18.72
N LYS A 32 10.87 2.73 18.73
CA LYS A 32 11.78 1.60 18.53
C LYS A 32 12.09 1.45 17.04
N LEU A 33 13.33 1.07 16.72
CA LEU A 33 13.80 0.87 15.34
C LEU A 33 12.89 -0.07 14.51
N HIS A 34 12.36 -1.12 15.14
CA HIS A 34 11.44 -2.07 14.51
C HIS A 34 9.99 -1.56 14.37
N HIS A 35 9.77 -0.26 14.56
CA HIS A 35 8.53 0.48 14.31
C HIS A 35 8.79 1.75 13.48
N SER A 36 10.02 1.96 13.00
CA SER A 36 10.39 3.08 12.14
C SER A 36 10.00 2.83 10.69
N ASP A 37 9.74 3.92 9.97
CA ASP A 37 9.41 3.92 8.55
C ASP A 37 10.70 3.77 7.71
N PHE A 38 10.73 2.76 6.84
CA PHE A 38 11.85 2.51 5.92
C PHE A 38 11.33 2.29 4.50
N GLY A 39 12.12 2.72 3.51
CA GLY A 39 11.81 2.52 2.09
C GLY A 39 11.01 3.65 1.45
N LEU A 40 10.58 4.65 2.23
CA LEU A 40 10.10 5.91 1.68
C LEU A 40 11.27 6.69 1.10
N VAL A 41 11.05 7.28 -0.06
CA VAL A 41 11.99 8.15 -0.75
C VAL A 41 11.29 9.44 -1.11
N GLU A 42 12.04 10.52 -1.18
CA GLU A 42 11.55 11.85 -1.53
C GLU A 42 12.45 12.40 -2.63
N LEU A 43 11.84 12.90 -3.71
CA LEU A 43 12.56 13.66 -4.74
C LEU A 43 12.74 15.09 -4.25
N LYS A 44 14.01 15.48 -4.03
CA LYS A 44 14.36 16.82 -3.52
C LYS A 44 14.41 17.88 -4.62
N GLU A 45 14.80 17.48 -5.81
CA GLU A 45 15.00 18.36 -6.96
C GLU A 45 14.47 17.68 -8.21
N ASP A 46 14.12 18.48 -9.22
CA ASP A 46 13.86 17.96 -10.55
C ASP A 46 15.16 17.37 -11.10
N SER A 47 15.08 16.13 -11.59
CA SER A 47 16.23 15.42 -12.13
C SER A 47 16.74 16.01 -13.45
N GLY A 48 15.97 16.90 -14.09
CA GLY A 48 16.26 17.41 -15.44
C GLY A 48 16.17 16.33 -16.52
N VAL A 49 15.68 15.13 -16.16
CA VAL A 49 15.45 14.03 -17.10
C VAL A 49 14.19 14.34 -17.89
N GLU A 50 14.28 14.17 -19.21
CA GLU A 50 13.15 14.36 -20.10
C GLU A 50 11.96 13.47 -19.70
N ARG A 51 10.80 14.11 -19.60
CA ARG A 51 9.55 13.44 -19.24
C ARG A 51 9.06 12.66 -20.45
N VAL A 52 8.68 11.42 -20.19
CA VAL A 52 8.15 10.52 -21.21
C VAL A 52 6.62 10.66 -21.24
N SER A 53 6.04 10.68 -22.43
CA SER A 53 4.59 10.71 -22.61
C SER A 53 3.94 9.36 -22.27
N LYS A 54 2.61 9.37 -22.15
CA LYS A 54 1.85 8.14 -21.91
C LYS A 54 1.93 7.20 -23.11
N GLU A 55 1.93 7.75 -24.32
CA GLU A 55 2.07 7.04 -25.58
C GLU A 55 3.43 6.36 -25.66
N GLU A 56 4.51 7.11 -25.39
CA GLU A 56 5.88 6.57 -25.40
C GLU A 56 6.07 5.47 -24.35
N LEU A 57 5.54 5.64 -23.13
CA LEU A 57 5.54 4.59 -22.11
C LEU A 57 4.80 3.34 -22.62
N THR A 58 3.64 3.54 -23.23
CA THR A 58 2.79 2.46 -23.74
C THR A 58 3.52 1.67 -24.82
N ASP A 59 4.14 2.36 -25.77
CA ASP A 59 4.91 1.75 -26.86
C ASP A 59 6.14 1.01 -26.31
N TYR A 60 6.84 1.62 -25.35
CA TYR A 60 7.97 0.98 -24.66
C TYR A 60 7.56 -0.34 -24.00
N ILE A 61 6.49 -0.35 -23.19
CA ILE A 61 6.02 -1.55 -22.48
C ILE A 61 5.45 -2.59 -23.44
N LYS A 62 4.82 -2.18 -24.55
CA LYS A 62 4.27 -3.10 -25.55
C LYS A 62 5.34 -3.75 -26.44
N SER A 63 6.55 -3.21 -26.47
CA SER A 63 7.64 -3.83 -27.23
C SER A 63 7.93 -5.26 -26.73
N ASP A 64 8.34 -6.14 -27.66
CA ASP A 64 8.64 -7.56 -27.40
C ASP A 64 9.76 -7.80 -26.37
N LYS A 65 10.45 -6.73 -25.95
CA LYS A 65 11.46 -6.74 -24.91
C LYS A 65 10.87 -7.03 -23.53
N TRP A 66 9.65 -6.56 -23.24
CA TRP A 66 9.09 -6.54 -21.88
C TRP A 66 7.95 -7.52 -21.67
N ARG A 67 7.04 -7.67 -22.65
CA ARG A 67 5.87 -8.55 -22.51
C ARG A 67 6.17 -10.00 -22.92
N LYS A 68 7.07 -10.66 -22.18
CA LYS A 68 7.26 -12.11 -22.29
C LYS A 68 6.53 -12.81 -21.13
N GLY A 69 5.31 -13.31 -21.38
CA GLY A 69 4.51 -14.08 -20.41
C GLY A 69 3.10 -13.54 -20.18
N ASN A 70 2.32 -14.26 -19.37
CA ASN A 70 0.97 -13.86 -18.96
C ASN A 70 1.03 -13.04 -17.66
N PHE A 71 0.79 -11.73 -17.76
CA PHE A 71 0.84 -10.79 -16.63
C PHE A 71 -0.55 -10.50 -16.02
N ASP A 72 -1.62 -11.06 -16.59
CA ASP A 72 -2.99 -10.70 -16.20
C ASP A 72 -3.37 -11.19 -14.79
N ASP A 73 -2.67 -12.17 -14.24
CA ASP A 73 -2.91 -12.74 -12.90
C ASP A 73 -1.89 -12.26 -11.83
N TYR A 74 -1.03 -11.28 -12.15
CA TYR A 74 -0.07 -10.78 -11.17
C TYR A 74 -0.72 -9.75 -10.23
N TRP A 75 -0.92 -10.17 -8.97
CA TRP A 75 -1.58 -9.35 -7.94
C TRP A 75 -0.80 -8.06 -7.61
N ALA A 76 0.54 -8.07 -7.69
CA ALA A 76 1.36 -6.90 -7.44
C ALA A 76 1.53 -6.05 -8.70
N SER A 77 0.42 -5.49 -9.18
CA SER A 77 0.34 -4.60 -10.34
C SER A 77 -0.51 -3.37 -10.04
N LEU A 78 -0.29 -2.27 -10.77
CA LEU A 78 -1.07 -1.04 -10.59
C LEU A 78 -2.58 -1.26 -10.81
N LYS A 79 -2.96 -2.22 -11.65
CA LYS A 79 -4.35 -2.66 -11.85
C LYS A 79 -5.05 -3.14 -10.57
N ASN A 80 -4.27 -3.59 -9.59
CA ASN A 80 -4.74 -4.08 -8.29
C ASN A 80 -4.26 -3.20 -7.13
N PHE A 81 -3.60 -2.08 -7.42
CA PHE A 81 -2.99 -1.19 -6.44
C PHE A 81 -4.00 -0.16 -5.93
N TRP A 82 -3.87 0.19 -4.66
CA TRP A 82 -4.60 1.29 -4.04
C TRP A 82 -3.70 2.08 -3.11
N PHE A 83 -4.02 3.36 -2.92
CA PHE A 83 -3.27 4.31 -2.12
C PHE A 83 -4.21 5.24 -1.35
N VAL A 84 -3.81 5.57 -0.12
CA VAL A 84 -4.43 6.58 0.73
C VAL A 84 -3.35 7.49 1.28
N GLU A 85 -3.50 8.78 1.03
CA GLU A 85 -2.64 9.82 1.57
C GLU A 85 -3.06 10.21 2.98
N ASN A 86 -2.12 10.70 3.78
CA ASN A 86 -2.34 11.30 5.10
C ASN A 86 -2.92 10.37 6.18
N HIS A 87 -3.20 9.10 5.87
CA HIS A 87 -3.68 8.12 6.84
C HIS A 87 -2.72 6.93 7.01
N TYR A 88 -2.58 6.48 8.26
CA TYR A 88 -1.75 5.33 8.61
C TYR A 88 -2.46 4.37 9.58
N LEU A 89 -2.00 3.13 9.55
CA LEU A 89 -2.46 1.99 10.32
C LEU A 89 -1.38 1.63 11.32
N ALA A 90 -1.75 1.52 12.58
CA ALA A 90 -0.81 1.26 13.66
C ALA A 90 -1.40 0.33 14.71
N ARG A 91 -0.56 -0.08 15.65
CA ARG A 91 -1.01 -0.58 16.94
C ARG A 91 -1.00 0.55 17.95
N LYS A 92 -2.17 0.88 18.50
CA LYS A 92 -2.33 1.89 19.54
C LYS A 92 -1.93 1.33 20.90
N ASP A 93 -2.40 0.12 21.23
CA ASP A 93 -2.06 -0.56 22.48
C ASP A 93 -2.21 -2.09 22.37
N ASP A 94 -2.24 -2.80 23.50
CA ASP A 94 -2.33 -4.25 23.54
C ASP A 94 -3.72 -4.79 23.16
N LYS A 95 -4.75 -3.95 23.13
CA LYS A 95 -6.13 -4.28 22.75
C LYS A 95 -6.47 -3.77 21.34
N ASP A 96 -5.98 -2.59 20.98
CA ASP A 96 -6.41 -1.87 19.77
C ASP A 96 -5.32 -1.82 18.69
N SER A 97 -5.67 -2.24 17.48
CA SER A 97 -4.78 -2.21 16.32
C SER A 97 -5.54 -2.10 15.01
N SER A 98 -5.60 -0.88 14.48
CA SER A 98 -6.16 -0.57 13.16
C SER A 98 -5.53 -1.42 12.07
N PHE A 99 -4.22 -1.65 12.11
CA PHE A 99 -3.54 -2.54 11.16
C PHE A 99 -4.12 -3.96 11.19
N ASN A 100 -4.29 -4.56 12.38
CA ASN A 100 -4.82 -5.91 12.49
C ASN A 100 -6.29 -5.98 12.06
N ARG A 101 -7.10 -4.98 12.42
CA ARG A 101 -8.50 -4.85 11.98
C ARG A 101 -8.61 -4.89 10.46
N VAL A 102 -7.81 -4.08 9.75
CA VAL A 102 -7.78 -4.04 8.28
C VAL A 102 -7.45 -5.40 7.67
N ILE A 103 -6.42 -6.08 8.15
CA ILE A 103 -6.01 -7.39 7.58
C ILE A 103 -6.85 -8.57 8.11
N GLY A 104 -7.88 -8.30 8.92
CA GLY A 104 -8.81 -9.30 9.47
C GLY A 104 -8.20 -10.23 10.53
N ARG A 105 -7.20 -9.73 11.27
CA ARG A 105 -6.67 -10.39 12.48
C ARG A 105 -7.35 -9.82 13.72
N GLN A 106 -7.38 -10.61 14.79
CA GLN A 106 -7.82 -10.09 16.08
C GLN A 106 -6.88 -8.97 16.55
N GLU A 107 -7.44 -7.89 17.09
CA GLU A 107 -6.70 -6.73 17.56
C GLU A 107 -5.91 -7.01 18.86
N PRO A 108 -6.46 -7.74 19.85
CA PRO A 108 -5.72 -8.08 21.06
C PRO A 108 -4.41 -8.80 20.75
N LYS A 109 -3.32 -8.32 21.35
CA LYS A 109 -1.95 -8.75 21.03
C LYS A 109 -1.71 -10.23 21.27
N ASN A 110 -2.30 -10.79 22.34
CA ASN A 110 -2.25 -12.22 22.64
C ASN A 110 -3.00 -13.09 21.63
N LYS A 111 -3.88 -12.51 20.81
CA LYS A 111 -4.64 -13.18 19.75
C LYS A 111 -4.28 -12.67 18.35
N ALA A 112 -3.24 -11.86 18.21
CA ALA A 112 -2.86 -11.21 16.95
C ALA A 112 -2.44 -12.17 15.83
N LYS A 113 -2.30 -13.48 16.09
CA LYS A 113 -2.08 -14.51 15.05
C LYS A 113 -3.39 -15.10 14.51
N SER A 114 -4.50 -14.91 15.22
CA SER A 114 -5.80 -15.47 14.87
C SER A 114 -6.55 -14.58 13.89
N LEU A 115 -7.13 -15.19 12.86
CA LEU A 115 -8.02 -14.52 11.91
C LEU A 115 -9.45 -14.48 12.43
N ILE A 116 -10.17 -13.45 12.02
CA ILE A 116 -11.63 -13.38 12.15
C ILE A 116 -12.20 -14.15 10.95
N ARG A 117 -12.85 -15.30 11.21
CA ARG A 117 -13.16 -16.33 10.19
C ARG A 117 -14.05 -15.85 9.04
N GLU A 118 -14.85 -14.82 9.26
CA GLU A 118 -15.88 -14.34 8.30
C GLU A 118 -15.41 -13.18 7.42
N ILE A 119 -14.21 -12.64 7.66
CA ILE A 119 -13.74 -11.47 6.94
C ILE A 119 -13.05 -11.94 5.63
N LYS A 120 -13.69 -11.66 4.49
CA LYS A 120 -13.21 -11.99 3.13
C LYS A 120 -11.74 -11.58 2.91
N GLY A 121 -10.93 -12.38 2.22
CA GLY A 121 -9.54 -12.02 1.90
C GLY A 121 -8.54 -11.89 3.07
N SER A 122 -8.94 -12.04 4.34
CA SER A 122 -8.05 -11.87 5.50
C SER A 122 -6.87 -12.83 5.51
N LYS A 123 -7.08 -14.08 5.06
CA LYS A 123 -6.00 -15.06 4.90
C LYS A 123 -4.92 -14.58 3.93
N TRP A 124 -5.31 -13.89 2.86
CA TRP A 124 -4.39 -13.38 1.84
C TRP A 124 -3.73 -12.07 2.28
N LEU A 125 -4.50 -11.11 2.81
CA LEU A 125 -3.98 -9.82 3.29
C LEU A 125 -2.97 -9.98 4.43
N SER A 126 -3.27 -10.91 5.35
CA SER A 126 -2.43 -11.12 6.52
C SER A 126 -1.09 -11.81 6.21
N GLY A 127 -1.01 -12.45 5.04
CA GLY A 127 0.17 -13.16 4.55
C GLY A 127 0.65 -14.27 5.47
N LYS A 128 1.78 -14.87 5.09
CA LYS A 128 2.53 -15.83 5.90
C LYS A 128 4.00 -15.47 5.93
N GLU A 129 4.76 -16.19 6.76
CA GLU A 129 6.21 -16.12 6.71
C GLU A 129 6.70 -16.43 5.28
N ARG A 130 7.69 -15.66 4.81
CA ARG A 130 8.24 -15.75 3.44
C ARG A 130 7.28 -15.34 2.31
N GLU A 131 6.08 -14.87 2.61
CA GLU A 131 5.20 -14.23 1.63
C GLU A 131 5.29 -12.70 1.72
N SER A 132 5.22 -12.03 0.56
CA SER A 132 5.26 -10.56 0.50
C SER A 132 4.06 -9.94 1.21
N LYS A 133 4.27 -8.81 1.90
CA LYS A 133 3.18 -8.00 2.48
C LYS A 133 2.25 -7.47 1.38
N LYS A 134 0.96 -7.31 1.73
CA LYS A 134 -0.09 -6.80 0.83
C LYS A 134 -0.55 -5.39 1.20
N VAL A 135 -0.39 -5.02 2.47
CA VAL A 135 -0.74 -3.72 3.03
C VAL A 135 0.52 -3.13 3.68
N PHE A 136 0.80 -1.89 3.35
CA PHE A 136 1.93 -1.11 3.81
C PHE A 136 1.39 0.17 4.43
N SER A 137 2.00 0.57 5.54
CA SER A 137 1.56 1.76 6.25
C SER A 137 2.75 2.44 6.90
N PHE A 138 2.77 3.75 6.80
CA PHE A 138 3.87 4.60 7.19
C PHE A 138 3.35 5.78 7.98
N LYS A 139 4.04 6.14 9.05
CA LYS A 139 3.64 7.23 9.93
C LYS A 139 4.17 8.58 9.44
N LYS A 140 5.36 8.64 8.83
CA LYS A 140 6.05 9.88 8.45
C LYS A 140 6.77 9.76 7.09
N PRO A 141 6.30 10.47 6.05
CA PRO A 141 4.96 11.06 5.93
C PRO A 141 3.86 9.99 6.06
N SER A 142 2.68 10.41 6.54
CA SER A 142 1.55 9.50 6.73
C SER A 142 1.02 9.03 5.37
N ARG A 143 1.05 7.72 5.14
CA ARG A 143 0.47 7.10 3.94
C ARG A 143 0.23 5.62 4.16
N THR A 144 -0.78 5.08 3.49
CA THR A 144 -1.09 3.65 3.48
C THR A 144 -1.42 3.23 2.06
N TYR A 145 -0.87 2.11 1.64
CA TYR A 145 -1.15 1.56 0.32
C TYR A 145 -1.08 0.05 0.34
N GLY A 146 -1.54 -0.56 -0.74
CA GLY A 146 -1.47 -1.99 -0.87
C GLY A 146 -1.99 -2.49 -2.18
N PHE A 147 -2.26 -3.78 -2.18
CA PHE A 147 -2.79 -4.48 -3.34
C PHE A 147 -4.03 -5.27 -2.94
N ILE A 148 -4.95 -5.40 -3.87
CA ILE A 148 -6.02 -6.40 -3.83
C ILE A 148 -5.60 -7.64 -4.62
N LYS A 149 -6.38 -8.71 -4.47
CA LYS A 149 -6.34 -9.85 -5.39
C LYS A 149 -7.75 -10.13 -5.83
N ARG A 150 -8.05 -9.82 -7.10
CA ARG A 150 -9.37 -10.04 -7.71
C ARG A 150 -9.83 -11.48 -7.48
N GLY A 151 -11.11 -11.65 -7.14
CA GLY A 151 -11.70 -12.92 -6.73
C GLY A 151 -11.41 -13.32 -5.27
N VAL A 152 -10.53 -12.62 -4.56
CA VAL A 152 -10.19 -12.87 -3.14
C VAL A 152 -10.58 -11.69 -2.26
N ILE A 153 -10.26 -10.48 -2.67
CA ILE A 153 -10.68 -9.22 -2.06
C ILE A 153 -10.76 -8.17 -3.16
N GLU A 154 -11.85 -7.39 -3.20
CA GLU A 154 -12.03 -6.32 -4.19
C GLU A 154 -11.69 -4.95 -3.60
N PHE A 155 -11.63 -3.92 -4.45
CA PHE A 155 -11.38 -2.55 -3.98
C PHE A 155 -12.42 -2.09 -2.96
N ASP A 156 -13.71 -2.36 -3.20
CA ASP A 156 -14.79 -1.96 -2.30
C ASP A 156 -14.69 -2.64 -0.92
N ASP A 157 -14.28 -3.92 -0.90
CA ASP A 157 -14.02 -4.65 0.36
C ASP A 157 -12.89 -4.00 1.16
N MET A 158 -11.86 -3.50 0.48
CA MET A 158 -10.68 -2.87 1.08
C MET A 158 -10.98 -1.45 1.53
N GLN A 159 -11.64 -0.64 0.68
CA GLN A 159 -12.09 0.71 0.98
C GLN A 159 -13.01 0.71 2.20
N LYS A 160 -13.99 -0.20 2.27
CA LYS A 160 -14.89 -0.32 3.42
C LYS A 160 -14.14 -0.52 4.74
N ARG A 161 -13.11 -1.39 4.76
CA ARG A 161 -12.32 -1.62 5.99
C ARG A 161 -11.55 -0.39 6.43
N LEU A 162 -11.04 0.39 5.49
CA LEU A 162 -10.31 1.62 5.79
C LEU A 162 -11.28 2.68 6.30
N MET A 163 -12.47 2.80 5.70
CA MET A 163 -13.55 3.64 6.23
C MET A 163 -13.94 3.25 7.66
N ASP A 164 -14.11 1.96 7.96
CA ASP A 164 -14.46 1.49 9.30
C ASP A 164 -13.38 1.82 10.35
N VAL A 165 -12.12 1.90 9.93
CA VAL A 165 -10.97 2.18 10.79
C VAL A 165 -10.77 3.68 11.01
N TRP A 166 -10.97 4.48 9.97
CA TRP A 166 -10.76 5.93 9.97
C TRP A 166 -12.06 6.73 9.98
N ALA A 167 -13.18 6.14 10.39
CA ALA A 167 -14.48 6.78 10.42
C ALA A 167 -14.50 8.10 11.21
N SER A 168 -13.62 8.24 12.21
CA SER A 168 -13.45 9.45 13.02
C SER A 168 -12.45 10.47 12.45
N GLU A 169 -11.75 10.16 11.36
CA GLU A 169 -10.62 10.94 10.83
C GLU A 169 -10.98 11.72 9.54
N SER A 170 -12.27 11.95 9.29
CA SER A 170 -12.77 12.60 8.06
C SER A 170 -12.40 11.86 6.77
N PHE A 171 -11.96 10.61 6.85
CA PHE A 171 -11.69 9.76 5.69
C PHE A 171 -12.98 9.48 4.91
N SER A 172 -12.94 9.74 3.62
CA SER A 172 -14.01 9.58 2.66
C SER A 172 -13.65 8.55 1.59
N LYS A 173 -14.61 8.23 0.72
CA LYS A 173 -14.35 7.35 -0.41
C LYS A 173 -13.36 7.95 -1.41
N ASP A 174 -13.34 9.27 -1.54
CA ASP A 174 -12.54 10.00 -2.52
C ASP A 174 -11.05 10.03 -2.15
N ASP A 175 -10.73 9.74 -0.88
CA ASP A 175 -9.35 9.60 -0.40
C ASP A 175 -8.69 8.26 -0.84
N PHE A 176 -9.48 7.32 -1.36
CA PHE A 176 -9.01 6.01 -1.82
C PHE A 176 -8.73 6.04 -3.32
N LYS A 177 -7.45 6.16 -3.69
CA LYS A 177 -7.02 6.18 -5.08
C LYS A 177 -6.70 4.78 -5.59
N LYS A 178 -7.23 4.40 -6.74
CA LYS A 178 -6.86 3.18 -7.47
C LYS A 178 -5.68 3.44 -8.39
N GLY A 179 -4.96 2.39 -8.77
CA GLY A 179 -3.76 2.56 -9.60
C GLY A 179 -4.01 3.17 -10.99
N GLU A 180 -5.20 3.04 -11.58
CA GLU A 180 -5.55 3.73 -12.82
C GLU A 180 -5.58 5.26 -12.63
N GLU A 181 -6.17 5.73 -11.54
CA GLU A 181 -6.23 7.15 -11.19
C GLU A 181 -4.82 7.71 -10.94
N ILE A 182 -3.97 6.93 -10.26
CA ILE A 182 -2.56 7.30 -10.00
C ILE A 182 -1.77 7.41 -11.30
N ILE A 183 -2.01 6.53 -12.29
CA ILE A 183 -1.40 6.64 -13.60
C ILE A 183 -1.84 7.94 -14.28
N GLU A 184 -3.13 8.31 -14.25
CA GLU A 184 -3.53 9.59 -14.84
C GLU A 184 -2.94 10.80 -14.11
N GLU A 185 -2.80 10.74 -12.78
CA GLU A 185 -2.20 11.82 -11.98
C GLU A 185 -0.71 12.01 -12.28
N ILE A 186 0.06 10.93 -12.42
CA ILE A 186 1.51 11.04 -12.61
C ILE A 186 1.89 11.66 -13.95
N PHE A 187 1.04 11.52 -14.98
CA PHE A 187 1.24 12.13 -16.29
C PHE A 187 0.75 13.58 -16.37
N LYS A 188 -0.06 14.04 -15.41
CA LYS A 188 -0.48 15.45 -15.30
C LYS A 188 0.53 16.33 -14.56
N LYS A 189 1.38 15.72 -13.73
CA LYS A 189 2.44 16.39 -12.95
C LYS A 189 3.66 16.68 -13.80
#